data_AF-A0A7C7LPQ7-F1
#
_entry.id   AF-A0A7C7LPQ7-F1
#
_cell.length_a   1.000
_cell.length_b   1.000
_cell.length_c   1.000
_cell.angle_alpha   90.00
_cell.angle_beta   90.00
_cell.angle_gamma   90.00
#
_symmetry.space_group_name_H-M   'P 1'
#
loop_
_entity.id
_entity.type
_entity.pdbx_description
1 polymer ?
#
loop_
_entity_poly.entity_id
_entity_poly.type
_entity_poly.pdbx_seq_one_letter_code
_entity_poly.pdbx_strand_id
1 'polypeptide(L)'
;AEMALFSQQAKEVDIIITTAQIPGKPAPVLITADMVHSMAPGSVIVDLAAEQGGNCELTQPGQRVMENGVTILGYTDLVSRMASQSSQLYASNLRHLINDLCPEKDGTLTLDFDDQVVRAITVVHEGEVTWPPPPIETTPVSTATTPPATNDPKVAVEDRPTSHSLVGLVITALLILGVGSVTPPAFMAHFTVFVLSIFIGWQVIWNVTPALHTPLMSVTNAISGIIVVGALLQIDSTSSLVVILAAVSVLVASINVAGGFLVTQKMLAMFKKEH
;
A
#
# COMPACT_ATOMS: atom_id res chain seq x y z
N ALA A 1 -22.59 13.76 -24.48
CA ALA A 1 -22.28 14.48 -23.22
C ALA A 1 -20.86 14.13 -22.76
N GLU A 2 -20.53 12.85 -22.59
CA GLU A 2 -19.23 12.37 -22.10
C GLU A 2 -18.03 12.73 -23.02
N MET A 3 -18.14 12.53 -24.34
CA MET A 3 -17.06 12.92 -25.27
C MET A 3 -16.77 14.43 -25.30
N ALA A 4 -17.76 15.27 -25.03
CA ALA A 4 -17.57 16.71 -24.94
C ALA A 4 -16.77 17.09 -23.67
N LEU A 5 -17.01 16.38 -22.56
CA LEU A 5 -16.24 16.52 -21.33
C LEU A 5 -14.77 16.13 -21.57
N PHE A 6 -14.51 14.99 -22.23
CA PHE A 6 -13.15 14.56 -22.54
C PHE A 6 -12.41 15.54 -23.45
N SER A 7 -13.09 16.11 -24.45
CA SER A 7 -12.49 17.14 -25.31
C SER A 7 -12.10 18.40 -24.53
N GLN A 8 -12.91 18.82 -23.56
CA GLN A 8 -12.59 19.98 -22.73
C GLN A 8 -11.40 19.69 -21.81
N GLN A 9 -11.40 18.53 -21.15
CA GLN A 9 -10.33 18.11 -20.24
C GLN A 9 -9.00 17.89 -20.95
N ALA A 10 -9.01 17.31 -22.16
CA ALA A 10 -7.79 17.04 -22.93
C ALA A 10 -6.94 18.29 -23.19
N LYS A 11 -7.56 19.48 -23.25
CA LYS A 11 -6.86 20.76 -23.45
C LYS A 11 -6.12 21.25 -22.20
N GLU A 12 -6.53 20.80 -21.02
CA GLU A 12 -6.05 21.30 -19.74
C GLU A 12 -5.06 20.36 -19.05
N VAL A 13 -5.07 19.07 -19.40
CA VAL A 13 -4.27 18.03 -18.73
C VAL A 13 -3.01 17.68 -19.49
N ASP A 14 -1.94 17.41 -18.76
CA ASP A 14 -0.65 17.01 -19.34
C ASP A 14 -0.56 15.50 -19.60
N ILE A 15 -1.25 14.68 -18.80
CA ILE A 15 -1.20 13.22 -18.87
C ILE A 15 -2.60 12.65 -18.84
N ILE A 16 -2.91 11.77 -19.80
CA ILE A 16 -4.15 10.99 -19.85
C ILE A 16 -3.81 9.51 -19.70
N ILE A 17 -4.50 8.82 -18.80
CA ILE A 17 -4.41 7.36 -18.65
C ILE A 17 -5.78 6.77 -18.95
N THR A 18 -5.87 5.93 -19.98
CA THR A 18 -7.13 5.29 -20.38
C THR A 18 -7.13 3.81 -20.01
N THR A 19 -8.21 3.35 -19.39
CA THR A 19 -8.33 1.99 -18.84
C THR A 19 -9.67 1.33 -19.16
N ALA A 20 -10.49 1.97 -19.99
CA ALA A 20 -11.85 1.51 -20.26
C ALA A 20 -11.82 0.23 -21.11
N GLN A 21 -12.22 -0.88 -20.52
CA GLN A 21 -12.22 -2.18 -21.17
C GLN A 21 -13.52 -2.93 -20.89
N ILE A 22 -14.11 -3.51 -21.94
CA ILE A 22 -15.32 -4.32 -21.84
C ILE A 22 -14.95 -5.75 -22.22
N PRO A 23 -15.05 -6.73 -21.31
CA PRO A 23 -14.70 -8.11 -21.60
C PRO A 23 -15.41 -8.62 -22.87
N GLY A 24 -14.64 -9.19 -23.79
CA GLY A 24 -15.13 -9.78 -25.04
C GLY A 24 -15.56 -8.79 -26.12
N LYS A 25 -15.37 -7.47 -25.92
CA LYS A 25 -15.60 -6.45 -26.95
C LYS A 25 -14.34 -5.61 -27.18
N PRO A 26 -14.16 -5.02 -28.37
CA PRO A 26 -13.12 -4.02 -28.59
C PRO A 26 -13.24 -2.88 -27.57
N ALA A 27 -12.09 -2.32 -27.21
CA ALA A 27 -12.05 -1.14 -26.36
C ALA A 27 -12.79 0.03 -27.05
N PRO A 28 -13.64 0.78 -26.32
CA PRO A 28 -14.31 1.94 -26.89
C PRO A 28 -13.29 3.05 -27.16
N VAL A 29 -13.39 3.69 -28.32
CA VAL A 29 -12.58 4.88 -28.63
C VAL A 29 -13.15 6.08 -27.88
N LEU A 30 -12.40 6.59 -26.90
CA LEU A 30 -12.78 7.70 -26.03
C LEU A 30 -11.92 8.94 -26.28
N ILE A 31 -10.68 8.76 -26.74
CA ILE A 31 -9.77 9.84 -27.10
C ILE A 31 -9.59 9.83 -28.62
N THR A 32 -10.19 10.80 -29.28
CA THR A 32 -10.10 10.97 -30.75
C THR A 32 -8.79 11.66 -31.14
N ALA A 33 -8.37 11.51 -32.41
CA ALA A 33 -7.18 12.18 -32.92
C ALA A 33 -7.21 13.72 -32.69
N ASP A 34 -8.37 14.36 -32.90
CA ASP A 34 -8.53 15.80 -32.66
C ASP A 34 -8.31 16.19 -31.19
N MET A 35 -8.72 15.34 -30.25
CA MET A 35 -8.49 15.57 -28.82
C MET A 35 -7.00 15.48 -28.49
N VAL A 36 -6.30 14.48 -29.06
CA VAL A 36 -4.83 14.35 -28.91
C VAL A 36 -4.13 15.58 -29.46
N HIS A 37 -4.52 16.04 -30.65
CA HIS A 37 -3.92 17.23 -31.27
C HIS A 37 -4.19 18.52 -30.50
N SER A 38 -5.24 18.56 -29.67
CA SER A 38 -5.57 19.70 -28.81
C SER A 38 -4.77 19.75 -27.51
N MET A 39 -4.04 18.68 -27.17
CA MET A 39 -3.18 18.65 -25.99
C MET A 39 -1.92 19.50 -26.20
N ALA A 40 -1.29 19.91 -25.10
CA ALA A 40 -0.03 20.64 -25.15
C ALA A 40 1.12 19.75 -25.69
N PRO A 41 2.05 20.30 -26.49
CA PRO A 41 3.26 19.56 -26.86
C PRO A 41 4.05 19.13 -25.61
N GLY A 42 4.47 17.86 -25.58
CA GLY A 42 5.11 17.23 -24.43
C GLY A 42 4.17 16.39 -23.56
N SER A 43 2.86 16.47 -23.77
CA SER A 43 1.88 15.64 -23.08
C SER A 43 2.07 14.14 -23.35
N VAL A 44 1.53 13.31 -22.46
CA VAL A 44 1.63 11.85 -22.55
C VAL A 44 0.26 11.19 -22.41
N ILE A 45 -0.03 10.24 -23.31
CA ILE A 45 -1.18 9.34 -23.21
C ILE A 45 -0.66 7.94 -22.88
N VAL A 46 -1.22 7.29 -21.86
CA VAL A 46 -0.95 5.90 -21.50
C VAL A 46 -2.22 5.10 -21.70
N ASP A 47 -2.25 4.28 -22.74
CA ASP A 47 -3.42 3.49 -23.10
C ASP A 47 -3.29 2.05 -22.60
N LEU A 48 -3.90 1.77 -21.44
CA LEU A 48 -3.86 0.43 -20.84
C LEU A 48 -4.78 -0.56 -21.58
N ALA A 49 -5.64 -0.10 -22.48
CA ALA A 49 -6.55 -0.94 -23.26
C ALA A 49 -6.00 -1.31 -24.65
N ALA A 50 -4.71 -1.01 -24.92
CA ALA A 50 -4.08 -1.20 -26.23
C ALA A 50 -4.21 -2.64 -26.79
N GLU A 51 -4.21 -3.66 -25.93
CA GLU A 51 -4.38 -5.06 -26.35
C GLU A 51 -5.70 -5.34 -27.06
N GLN A 52 -6.76 -4.58 -26.74
CA GLN A 52 -8.11 -4.78 -27.29
C GLN A 52 -8.51 -3.65 -28.25
N GLY A 53 -7.52 -2.99 -28.87
CA GLY A 53 -7.71 -1.91 -29.84
C GLY A 53 -7.41 -0.51 -29.30
N GLY A 54 -7.35 -0.33 -27.97
CA GLY A 54 -7.05 0.96 -27.34
C GLY A 54 -8.26 1.88 -27.18
N ASN A 55 -8.20 2.76 -26.19
CA ASN A 55 -9.17 3.85 -26.02
C ASN A 55 -8.78 5.12 -26.78
N CYS A 56 -7.53 5.23 -27.20
CA CYS A 56 -7.05 6.33 -28.03
C CYS A 56 -6.98 5.88 -29.50
N GLU A 57 -7.58 6.65 -30.39
CA GLU A 57 -7.65 6.37 -31.83
C GLU A 57 -6.27 6.21 -32.49
N LEU A 58 -5.27 6.91 -31.93
CA LEU A 58 -3.89 6.93 -32.44
C LEU A 58 -2.98 5.89 -31.75
N THR A 59 -3.52 5.05 -30.86
CA THR A 59 -2.75 3.99 -30.19
C THR A 59 -2.27 2.95 -31.19
N GLN A 60 -0.99 2.63 -31.15
CA GLN A 60 -0.41 1.45 -31.81
C GLN A 60 -0.02 0.41 -30.77
N PRO A 61 -0.68 -0.77 -30.73
CA PRO A 61 -0.41 -1.79 -29.73
C PRO A 61 1.06 -2.23 -29.74
N GLY A 62 1.64 -2.30 -28.55
CA GLY A 62 3.04 -2.67 -28.31
C GLY A 62 4.05 -1.55 -28.54
N GLN A 63 3.63 -0.36 -28.95
CA GLN A 63 4.53 0.70 -29.38
C GLN A 63 4.41 1.99 -28.55
N ARG A 64 5.47 2.78 -28.60
CA ARG A 64 5.48 4.19 -28.24
C ARG A 64 5.44 5.00 -29.53
N VAL A 65 4.40 5.79 -29.69
CA VAL A 65 4.20 6.67 -30.85
C VAL A 65 4.29 8.13 -30.40
N MET A 66 4.67 9.02 -31.30
CA MET A 66 4.63 10.46 -31.06
C MET A 66 3.79 11.10 -32.16
N GLU A 67 2.73 11.82 -31.77
CA GLU A 67 1.82 12.50 -32.70
C GLU A 67 1.63 13.94 -32.24
N ASN A 68 1.83 14.92 -33.13
CA ASN A 68 1.72 16.36 -32.84
C ASN A 68 2.43 16.82 -31.54
N GLY A 69 3.56 16.20 -31.20
CA GLY A 69 4.30 16.50 -29.96
C GLY A 69 3.79 15.80 -28.70
N VAL A 70 2.72 15.01 -28.78
CA VAL A 70 2.17 14.17 -27.71
C VAL A 70 2.74 12.76 -27.82
N THR A 71 3.23 12.20 -26.71
CA THR A 71 3.70 10.81 -26.68
C THR A 71 2.57 9.87 -26.30
N ILE A 72 2.31 8.84 -27.10
CA ILE A 72 1.28 7.84 -26.87
C ILE A 72 1.95 6.50 -26.56
N LEU A 73 1.66 5.94 -25.38
CA LEU A 73 2.19 4.67 -24.90
C LEU A 73 1.10 3.59 -24.98
N GLY A 74 1.24 2.68 -25.95
CA GLY A 74 0.32 1.56 -26.17
C GLY A 74 0.93 0.21 -25.82
N TYR A 75 1.82 0.12 -24.82
CA TYR A 75 2.45 -1.15 -24.47
C TYR A 75 1.42 -2.16 -23.96
N THR A 76 1.48 -3.37 -24.50
CA THR A 76 0.62 -4.50 -24.11
C THR A 76 1.22 -5.32 -22.97
N ASP A 77 2.53 -5.20 -22.76
CA ASP A 77 3.30 -6.01 -21.80
C ASP A 77 3.64 -5.26 -20.50
N LEU A 78 2.81 -4.29 -20.08
CA LEU A 78 3.11 -3.43 -18.92
C LEU A 78 3.37 -4.22 -17.63
N VAL A 79 2.62 -5.30 -17.40
CA VAL A 79 2.81 -6.19 -16.25
C VAL A 79 4.19 -6.86 -16.27
N SER A 80 4.69 -7.21 -17.45
CA SER A 80 6.01 -7.83 -17.63
C SER A 80 7.17 -6.87 -17.37
N ARG A 81 6.94 -5.56 -17.49
CA ARG A 81 7.94 -4.51 -17.20
C ARG A 81 8.18 -4.32 -15.71
N MET A 82 7.33 -4.90 -14.86
CA MET A 82 7.51 -5.02 -13.41
C MET A 82 7.57 -6.49 -12.97
N ALA A 83 8.36 -7.30 -13.70
CA ALA A 83 8.36 -8.76 -13.58
C ALA A 83 8.48 -9.28 -12.13
N SER A 84 9.33 -8.68 -11.29
CA SER A 84 9.50 -9.14 -9.90
C SER A 84 8.21 -9.00 -9.09
N GLN A 85 7.57 -7.83 -9.12
CA GLN A 85 6.32 -7.55 -8.40
C GLN A 85 5.17 -8.37 -8.96
N SER A 86 5.04 -8.41 -10.29
CA SER A 86 4.01 -9.20 -10.97
C SER A 86 4.12 -10.68 -10.63
N SER A 87 5.34 -11.23 -10.62
CA SER A 87 5.60 -12.64 -10.24
C SER A 87 5.24 -12.89 -8.78
N GLN A 88 5.62 -11.99 -7.87
CA GLN A 88 5.33 -12.15 -6.44
C GLN A 88 3.82 -12.12 -6.15
N LEU A 89 3.09 -11.17 -6.74
CA LEU A 89 1.64 -11.05 -6.57
C LEU A 89 0.91 -12.24 -7.19
N TYR A 90 1.30 -12.65 -8.40
CA TYR A 90 0.71 -13.81 -9.06
C TYR A 90 0.98 -15.12 -8.31
N ALA A 91 2.22 -15.33 -7.83
CA ALA A 91 2.56 -16.47 -6.99
C ALA A 91 1.78 -16.47 -5.67
N SER A 92 1.54 -15.29 -5.07
CA SER A 92 0.67 -15.17 -3.89
C SER A 92 -0.75 -15.63 -4.19
N ASN A 93 -1.34 -15.18 -5.30
CA ASN A 93 -2.68 -15.61 -5.73
C ASN A 93 -2.76 -17.12 -5.94
N LEU A 94 -1.76 -17.72 -6.61
CA LEU A 94 -1.68 -19.17 -6.80
C LEU A 94 -1.53 -19.91 -5.47
N ARG A 95 -0.70 -19.41 -4.56
CA ARG A 95 -0.54 -20.01 -3.22
C ARG A 95 -1.85 -19.99 -2.45
N HIS A 96 -2.61 -18.89 -2.52
CA HIS A 96 -3.93 -18.80 -1.90
C HIS A 96 -4.91 -19.80 -2.50
N LEU A 97 -5.01 -19.84 -3.83
CA LEU A 97 -5.81 -20.84 -4.52
C LEU A 97 -5.44 -22.28 -4.12
N ILE A 98 -4.16 -22.61 -4.05
CA ILE A 98 -3.71 -23.94 -3.63
C ILE A 98 -4.10 -24.24 -2.17
N ASN A 99 -4.07 -23.27 -1.26
CA ASN A 99 -4.53 -23.48 0.11
C ASN A 99 -6.04 -23.78 0.14
N ASP A 100 -6.83 -23.09 -0.68
CA ASP A 100 -8.28 -23.29 -0.75
C ASP A 100 -8.60 -24.68 -1.33
N LEU A 101 -7.81 -25.13 -2.32
CA LEU A 101 -7.92 -26.47 -2.92
C LEU A 101 -7.28 -27.59 -2.07
N CYS A 102 -6.52 -27.27 -1.03
CA CYS A 102 -5.80 -28.22 -0.18
C CYS A 102 -5.96 -27.86 1.31
N PRO A 103 -7.19 -27.94 1.85
CA PRO A 103 -7.49 -27.48 3.21
C PRO A 103 -6.72 -28.25 4.29
N GLU A 104 -6.48 -29.55 4.06
CA GLU A 104 -5.75 -30.43 4.97
C GLU A 104 -4.21 -30.27 4.89
N LYS A 105 -3.70 -29.47 3.93
CA LYS A 105 -2.26 -29.22 3.74
C LYS A 105 -1.43 -30.49 3.56
N ASP A 106 -2.03 -31.53 3.04
CA ASP A 106 -1.44 -32.86 2.79
C ASP A 106 -0.82 -32.98 1.39
N GLY A 107 -1.03 -31.98 0.54
CA GLY A 107 -0.57 -31.96 -0.85
C GLY A 107 -1.57 -32.59 -1.83
N THR A 108 -2.75 -33.00 -1.36
CA THR A 108 -3.82 -33.54 -2.21
C THR A 108 -4.79 -32.42 -2.59
N LEU A 109 -4.90 -32.13 -3.90
CA LEU A 109 -5.87 -31.15 -4.39
C LEU A 109 -7.28 -31.75 -4.40
N THR A 110 -8.22 -31.08 -3.75
CA THR A 110 -9.64 -31.43 -3.74
C THR A 110 -10.42 -30.35 -4.47
N LEU A 111 -11.07 -30.73 -5.57
CA LEU A 111 -11.95 -29.83 -6.32
C LEU A 111 -13.39 -30.02 -5.83
N ASP A 112 -13.80 -29.20 -4.86
CA ASP A 112 -15.17 -29.17 -4.38
C ASP A 112 -16.05 -28.35 -5.34
N PHE A 113 -16.94 -29.01 -6.09
CA PHE A 113 -17.84 -28.34 -7.04
C PHE A 113 -19.06 -27.69 -6.36
N ASP A 114 -19.27 -27.93 -5.05
CA ASP A 114 -20.24 -27.20 -4.25
C ASP A 114 -19.69 -25.80 -3.85
N ASP A 115 -18.37 -25.63 -3.84
CA ASP A 115 -17.73 -24.32 -3.74
C ASP A 115 -17.90 -23.54 -5.05
N GLN A 116 -18.61 -22.42 -4.98
CA GLN A 116 -18.94 -21.59 -6.14
C GLN A 116 -17.69 -21.01 -6.84
N VAL A 117 -16.63 -20.72 -6.09
CA VAL A 117 -15.37 -20.20 -6.64
C VAL A 117 -14.65 -21.32 -7.39
N VAL A 118 -14.50 -22.50 -6.77
CA VAL A 118 -13.85 -23.67 -7.39
C VAL A 118 -14.60 -24.09 -8.66
N ARG A 119 -15.94 -24.15 -8.60
CA ARG A 119 -16.78 -24.42 -9.78
C ARG A 119 -16.62 -23.38 -10.88
N ALA A 120 -16.48 -22.10 -10.53
CA ALA A 120 -16.38 -21.00 -11.49
C ALA A 120 -15.02 -20.94 -12.21
N ILE A 121 -13.92 -21.21 -11.49
CA ILE A 121 -12.56 -21.13 -12.05
C ILE A 121 -12.14 -22.42 -12.78
N THR A 122 -12.74 -23.57 -12.46
CA THR A 122 -12.44 -24.85 -13.11
C THR A 122 -13.13 -24.93 -14.46
N VAL A 123 -12.36 -24.78 -15.55
CA VAL A 123 -12.87 -24.80 -16.93
C VAL A 123 -12.85 -26.17 -17.61
N VAL A 124 -12.02 -27.10 -17.10
CA VAL A 124 -11.92 -28.50 -17.54
C VAL A 124 -11.67 -29.37 -16.32
N HIS A 125 -12.37 -30.50 -16.21
CA HIS A 125 -12.17 -31.51 -15.16
C HIS A 125 -12.26 -32.91 -15.77
N GLU A 126 -11.27 -33.76 -15.52
CA GLU A 126 -11.22 -35.15 -16.04
C GLU A 126 -11.43 -35.29 -17.57
N GLY A 127 -11.01 -34.29 -18.33
CA GLY A 127 -11.15 -34.27 -19.80
C GLY A 127 -12.50 -33.75 -20.30
N GLU A 128 -13.43 -33.42 -19.41
CA GLU A 128 -14.71 -32.79 -19.75
C GLU A 128 -14.65 -31.27 -19.55
N VAL A 129 -15.24 -30.52 -20.47
CA VAL A 129 -15.33 -29.06 -20.38
C VAL A 129 -16.43 -28.68 -19.40
N THR A 130 -16.09 -27.95 -18.35
CA THR A 130 -17.01 -27.50 -17.29
C THR A 130 -17.42 -26.04 -17.45
N TRP A 131 -16.89 -25.33 -18.44
CA TRP A 131 -17.32 -23.97 -18.82
C TRP A 131 -18.53 -24.00 -19.77
N PRO A 132 -19.51 -23.07 -19.66
CA PRO A 132 -19.60 -21.98 -18.68
C PRO A 132 -20.09 -22.44 -17.31
N PRO A 133 -19.69 -21.75 -16.22
CA PRO A 133 -20.24 -22.03 -14.91
C PRO A 133 -21.72 -21.64 -14.85
N PRO A 134 -22.53 -22.30 -13.99
CA PRO A 134 -23.88 -21.86 -13.73
C PRO A 134 -23.87 -20.42 -13.20
N PRO A 135 -24.93 -19.63 -13.46
CA PRO A 135 -25.06 -18.31 -12.84
C PRO A 135 -24.91 -18.44 -11.33
N ILE A 136 -24.00 -17.66 -10.76
CA ILE A 136 -23.87 -17.58 -9.31
C ILE A 136 -25.17 -16.98 -8.80
N GLU A 137 -25.89 -17.73 -7.94
CA GLU A 137 -26.97 -17.15 -7.18
C GLU A 137 -26.36 -16.08 -6.29
N THR A 138 -26.39 -14.84 -6.77
CA THR A 138 -26.12 -13.69 -5.93
C THR A 138 -27.26 -13.67 -4.92
N THR A 139 -27.08 -14.32 -3.77
CA THR A 139 -27.41 -13.60 -2.54
C THR A 139 -26.72 -12.27 -2.75
N PRO A 140 -27.45 -11.14 -2.83
CA PRO A 140 -26.76 -9.88 -2.76
C PRO A 140 -25.85 -10.05 -1.56
N VAL A 141 -24.53 -9.88 -1.76
CA VAL A 141 -23.76 -9.30 -0.67
C VAL A 141 -24.61 -8.11 -0.36
N SER A 142 -25.41 -8.19 0.70
CA SER A 142 -26.21 -7.09 1.20
C SER A 142 -25.26 -5.96 1.01
N THR A 143 -25.62 -4.94 0.21
CA THR A 143 -24.98 -3.63 0.34
C THR A 143 -24.81 -3.52 1.83
N ALA A 144 -23.57 -3.63 2.29
CA ALA A 144 -23.31 -3.54 3.70
C ALA A 144 -23.70 -2.08 3.87
N THR A 145 -24.96 -1.86 4.25
CA THR A 145 -25.42 -0.67 4.89
C THR A 145 -24.40 -0.59 5.99
N THR A 146 -23.34 0.19 5.77
CA THR A 146 -22.26 0.33 6.72
C THR A 146 -23.01 0.57 8.02
N PRO A 147 -23.02 -0.39 8.96
CA PRO A 147 -23.76 -0.19 10.18
C PRO A 147 -23.19 1.11 10.73
N PRO A 148 -24.02 2.12 11.07
CA PRO A 148 -23.50 3.35 11.66
C PRO A 148 -22.59 2.91 12.78
N ALA A 149 -21.29 3.24 12.69
CA ALA A 149 -20.22 2.63 13.47
C ALA A 149 -20.67 2.48 14.91
N THR A 150 -21.17 1.29 15.23
CA THR A 150 -21.72 1.01 16.54
C THR A 150 -20.49 0.60 17.29
N ASN A 151 -20.01 1.51 18.14
CA ASN A 151 -19.08 1.17 19.20
C ASN A 151 -19.81 0.20 20.14
N ASP A 152 -19.95 -1.05 19.71
CA ASP A 152 -20.42 -2.11 20.58
C ASP A 152 -19.33 -3.15 20.77
N PRO A 153 -19.29 -3.73 21.98
CA PRO A 153 -18.08 -4.26 22.57
C PRO A 153 -17.62 -5.49 21.83
N LYS A 154 -16.29 -5.65 21.76
CA LYS A 154 -15.60 -6.89 21.42
C LYS A 154 -16.46 -8.09 21.81
N VAL A 155 -16.76 -8.94 20.82
CA VAL A 155 -17.13 -10.34 21.06
C VAL A 155 -16.22 -10.84 22.18
N ALA A 156 -16.81 -11.14 23.32
CA ALA A 156 -16.10 -11.74 24.43
C ALA A 156 -15.60 -13.10 23.93
N VAL A 157 -14.36 -13.13 23.46
CA VAL A 157 -13.58 -14.36 23.46
C VAL A 157 -13.58 -14.79 24.92
N GLU A 158 -14.16 -15.95 25.19
CA GLU A 158 -14.12 -16.56 26.51
C GLU A 158 -12.63 -16.82 26.83
N ASP A 159 -12.03 -15.87 27.56
CA ASP A 159 -10.62 -15.82 27.90
C ASP A 159 -10.34 -16.90 28.97
N ARG A 160 -10.24 -18.16 28.54
CA ARG A 160 -9.54 -19.14 29.37
C ARG A 160 -8.07 -18.77 29.31
N PRO A 161 -7.40 -18.47 30.45
CA PRO A 161 -5.98 -18.20 30.44
C PRO A 161 -5.26 -19.48 30.01
N THR A 162 -4.98 -19.60 28.72
CA THR A 162 -4.11 -20.64 28.19
C THR A 162 -2.78 -20.54 28.92
N SER A 163 -2.27 -21.67 29.41
CA SER A 163 -1.04 -21.78 30.22
C SER A 163 0.15 -20.99 29.63
N HIS A 164 0.20 -20.84 28.30
CA HIS A 164 1.22 -20.05 27.60
C HIS A 164 1.17 -18.53 27.89
N SER A 165 0.01 -17.96 28.20
CA SER A 165 -0.13 -16.54 28.60
C SER A 165 0.43 -16.28 30.00
N LEU A 166 0.16 -17.20 30.94
CA LEU A 166 0.71 -17.17 32.31
C LEU A 166 2.24 -17.38 32.31
N VAL A 167 2.73 -18.31 31.50
CA VAL A 167 4.17 -18.55 31.33
C VAL A 167 4.87 -17.31 30.74
N GLY A 168 4.27 -16.65 29.74
CA GLY A 168 4.78 -15.40 29.19
C GLY A 168 4.89 -14.29 30.24
N LEU A 169 3.86 -14.11 31.06
CA LEU A 169 3.82 -13.11 32.14
C LEU A 169 4.89 -13.35 33.21
N VAL A 170 5.10 -14.61 33.60
CA VAL A 170 6.14 -15.00 34.57
C VAL A 170 7.55 -14.77 33.99
N ILE A 171 7.77 -15.10 32.71
CA ILE A 171 9.06 -14.86 32.05
C ILE A 171 9.35 -13.35 31.97
N THR A 172 8.37 -12.54 31.60
CA THR A 172 8.53 -11.07 31.55
C THR A 172 8.82 -10.50 32.95
N ALA A 173 8.12 -10.96 33.98
CA ALA A 173 8.35 -10.52 35.35
C ALA A 173 9.76 -10.91 35.85
N LEU A 174 10.21 -12.14 35.56
CA LEU A 174 11.57 -12.60 35.89
C LEU A 174 12.66 -11.81 35.16
N LEU A 175 12.43 -11.46 33.89
CA LEU A 175 13.35 -10.60 33.13
C LEU A 175 13.46 -9.20 33.73
N ILE A 176 12.33 -8.60 34.12
CA ILE A 176 12.30 -7.27 34.76
C ILE A 176 13.02 -7.31 36.11
N LEU A 177 12.77 -8.33 36.94
CA LEU A 177 13.45 -8.51 38.23
C LEU A 177 14.94 -8.81 38.06
N GLY A 178 15.31 -9.61 37.07
CA GLY A 178 16.70 -9.92 36.72
C GLY A 178 17.47 -8.67 36.33
N VAL A 179 16.92 -7.86 35.42
CA VAL A 179 17.52 -6.58 35.03
C VAL A 179 17.62 -5.64 36.23
N GLY A 180 16.57 -5.52 37.03
CA GLY A 180 16.55 -4.66 38.22
C GLY A 180 17.56 -5.04 39.31
N SER A 181 17.98 -6.30 39.38
CA SER A 181 18.99 -6.76 40.36
C SER A 181 20.41 -6.28 40.06
N VAL A 182 20.71 -5.94 38.80
CA VAL A 182 22.06 -5.59 38.33
C VAL A 182 22.20 -4.13 37.87
N THR A 183 21.10 -3.36 37.82
CA THR A 183 21.12 -2.01 37.23
C THR A 183 21.19 -0.87 38.26
N PRO A 184 21.93 0.21 37.95
CA PRO A 184 21.99 1.40 38.81
C PRO A 184 20.63 2.10 38.97
N PRO A 185 20.38 2.82 40.08
CA PRO A 185 19.11 3.51 40.32
C PRO A 185 18.71 4.51 39.22
N ALA A 186 19.70 5.19 38.61
CA ALA A 186 19.45 6.11 37.50
C ALA A 186 18.91 5.40 36.24
N PHE A 187 19.32 4.16 36.00
CA PHE A 187 18.80 3.35 34.90
C PHE A 187 17.32 3.02 35.13
N MET A 188 16.91 2.72 36.36
CA MET A 188 15.50 2.41 36.68
C MET A 188 14.57 3.58 36.39
N ALA A 189 15.02 4.82 36.63
CA ALA A 189 14.25 6.02 36.28
C ALA A 189 14.07 6.15 34.75
N HIS A 190 15.16 6.02 33.97
CA HIS A 190 15.08 6.06 32.50
C HIS A 190 14.27 4.91 31.91
N PHE A 191 14.38 3.71 32.48
CA PHE A 191 13.62 2.54 32.06
C PHE A 191 12.12 2.71 32.31
N THR A 192 11.74 3.27 33.46
CA THR A 192 10.33 3.56 33.76
C THR A 192 9.74 4.56 32.77
N VAL A 193 10.47 5.66 32.48
CA VAL A 193 10.06 6.64 31.47
C VAL A 193 9.93 5.99 30.10
N PHE A 194 10.89 5.15 29.70
CA PHE A 194 10.85 4.42 28.43
C PHE A 194 9.60 3.54 28.29
N VAL A 195 9.27 2.74 29.31
CA VAL A 195 8.08 1.88 29.29
C VAL A 195 6.79 2.72 29.19
N LEU A 196 6.66 3.78 29.99
CA LEU A 196 5.50 4.68 29.94
C LEU A 196 5.38 5.37 28.57
N SER A 197 6.51 5.79 27.98
CA SER A 197 6.54 6.36 26.63
C SER A 197 6.08 5.37 25.55
N ILE A 198 6.34 4.07 25.69
CA ILE A 198 5.79 3.05 24.76
C ILE A 198 4.27 3.01 24.83
N PHE A 199 3.70 2.97 26.04
CA PHE A 199 2.24 2.95 26.22
C PHE A 199 1.59 4.22 25.63
N ILE A 200 2.16 5.39 25.90
CA ILE A 200 1.68 6.66 25.34
C ILE A 200 1.80 6.65 23.81
N GLY A 201 2.94 6.21 23.28
CA GLY A 201 3.18 6.13 21.84
C GLY A 201 2.16 5.22 21.13
N TRP A 202 1.90 4.04 21.70
CA TRP A 202 0.87 3.12 21.20
C TRP A 202 -0.52 3.77 21.18
N GLN A 203 -0.94 4.39 22.30
CA GLN A 203 -2.24 5.05 22.41
C GLN A 203 -2.40 6.21 21.41
N VAL A 204 -1.34 6.98 21.17
CA VAL A 204 -1.38 8.14 20.27
C VAL A 204 -1.43 7.70 18.80
N ILE A 205 -0.63 6.71 18.41
CA ILE A 205 -0.57 6.23 17.02
C ILE A 205 -1.88 5.52 16.62
N TRP A 206 -2.46 4.73 17.53
CA TRP A 206 -3.68 3.96 17.25
C TRP A 206 -4.91 4.85 16.99
N ASN A 207 -4.90 6.09 17.47
CA ASN A 207 -6.01 7.04 17.32
C ASN A 207 -5.86 7.99 16.12
N VAL A 208 -4.94 7.72 15.19
CA VAL A 208 -4.76 8.54 13.98
C VAL A 208 -5.73 8.10 12.87
N THR A 209 -6.43 9.06 12.26
CA THR A 209 -7.33 8.81 11.12
C THR A 209 -6.58 8.13 9.96
N PRO A 210 -7.17 7.13 9.26
CA PRO A 210 -6.47 6.39 8.20
C PRO A 210 -5.87 7.25 7.08
N ALA A 211 -6.54 8.35 6.73
CA ALA A 211 -6.07 9.31 5.72
C ALA A 211 -4.74 10.00 6.10
N LEU A 212 -4.35 9.96 7.38
CA LEU A 212 -3.15 10.62 7.91
C LEU A 212 -1.99 9.65 8.15
N HIS A 213 -2.09 8.35 7.85
CA HIS A 213 -0.98 7.41 8.05
C HIS A 213 0.27 7.78 7.25
N THR A 214 0.13 8.25 6.02
CA THR A 214 1.28 8.67 5.19
C THR A 214 1.95 9.95 5.74
N PRO A 215 1.21 11.02 6.08
CA PRO A 215 1.76 12.13 6.85
C PRO A 215 2.42 11.71 8.17
N LEU A 216 1.80 10.77 8.91
CA LEU A 216 2.33 10.28 10.18
C LEU A 216 3.70 9.61 10.02
N MET A 217 3.87 8.77 8.99
CA MET A 217 5.16 8.15 8.69
C MET A 217 6.25 9.21 8.43
N SER A 218 5.94 10.26 7.68
CA SER A 218 6.86 11.36 7.44
C SER A 218 7.21 12.15 8.71
N VAL A 219 6.23 12.38 9.59
CA VAL A 219 6.47 13.00 10.91
C VAL A 219 7.39 12.13 11.76
N THR A 220 7.16 10.82 11.82
CA THR A 220 8.02 9.92 12.59
C THR A 220 9.47 9.91 12.06
N ASN A 221 9.64 10.02 10.74
CA ASN A 221 10.96 10.18 10.14
C ASN A 221 11.61 11.52 10.56
N ALA A 222 10.87 12.63 10.56
CA ALA A 222 11.38 13.92 11.05
C ALA A 222 11.79 13.87 12.54
N ILE A 223 10.96 13.25 13.39
CA ILE A 223 11.19 13.12 14.84
C ILE A 223 12.41 12.23 15.14
N SER A 224 12.68 11.21 14.33
CA SER A 224 13.88 10.37 14.47
C SER A 224 15.19 11.16 14.38
N GLY A 225 15.14 12.38 13.83
CA GLY A 225 16.24 13.35 13.88
C GLY A 225 16.69 13.78 15.28
N ILE A 226 16.01 13.34 16.35
CA ILE A 226 16.43 13.51 17.76
C ILE A 226 17.87 13.03 18.03
N ILE A 227 18.42 12.17 17.18
CA ILE A 227 19.84 11.75 17.17
C ILE A 227 20.79 12.97 17.20
N VAL A 228 20.36 14.13 16.68
CA VAL A 228 21.12 15.39 16.77
C VAL A 228 21.50 15.75 18.20
N VAL A 229 20.67 15.44 19.20
CA VAL A 229 20.95 15.72 20.62
C VAL A 229 22.16 14.91 21.08
N GLY A 230 22.23 13.63 20.70
CA GLY A 230 23.38 12.78 21.03
C GLY A 230 24.67 13.27 20.36
N ALA A 231 24.58 13.76 19.12
CA ALA A 231 25.72 14.31 18.40
C ALA A 231 26.22 15.63 19.01
N LEU A 232 25.31 16.52 19.43
CA LEU A 232 25.64 17.78 20.09
C LEU A 232 26.36 17.59 21.42
N LEU A 233 26.04 16.53 22.17
CA LEU A 233 26.76 16.20 23.41
C LEU A 233 28.22 15.81 23.17
N GLN A 234 28.57 15.36 21.96
CA GLN A 234 29.92 14.88 21.63
C GLN A 234 30.77 15.90 20.88
N ILE A 235 30.25 17.10 20.63
CA ILE A 235 30.92 18.13 19.82
C ILE A 235 32.14 18.74 20.51
N ASP A 236 32.19 18.69 21.85
CA ASP A 236 33.32 19.16 22.67
C ASP A 236 34.26 18.01 23.09
N SER A 237 34.26 16.92 22.33
CA SER A 237 35.15 15.78 22.62
C SER A 237 36.62 16.14 22.34
N THR A 238 37.52 15.61 23.16
CA THR A 238 38.97 15.77 22.98
C THR A 238 39.53 14.97 21.80
N SER A 239 38.77 13.98 21.29
CA SER A 239 39.16 13.17 20.14
C SER A 239 38.67 13.79 18.84
N SER A 240 39.59 14.17 17.95
CA SER A 240 39.26 14.75 16.64
C SER A 240 38.35 13.85 15.79
N LEU A 241 38.50 12.52 15.91
CA LEU A 241 37.65 11.56 15.22
C LEU A 241 36.20 11.63 15.72
N VAL A 242 36.01 11.73 17.03
CA VAL A 242 34.67 11.84 17.64
C VAL A 242 33.99 13.14 17.21
N VAL A 243 34.73 14.25 17.20
CA VAL A 243 34.21 15.56 16.75
C VAL A 243 33.80 15.51 15.27
N ILE A 244 34.59 14.87 14.40
CA ILE A 244 34.24 14.71 12.97
C ILE A 244 32.97 13.87 12.83
N LEU A 245 32.86 12.73 13.54
CA LEU A 245 31.66 11.90 13.49
C LEU A 245 30.43 12.62 14.06
N ALA A 246 30.60 13.42 15.12
CA ALA A 246 29.54 14.24 15.68
C ALA A 246 29.08 15.29 14.66
N ALA A 247 30.00 15.99 13.98
CA ALA A 247 29.67 16.97 12.95
C ALA A 247 28.90 16.35 11.77
N VAL A 248 29.31 15.18 11.30
CA VAL A 248 28.60 14.43 10.25
C VAL A 248 27.21 14.00 10.73
N SER A 249 27.10 13.51 11.98
CA SER A 249 25.83 13.10 12.56
C SER A 249 24.85 14.28 12.70
N VAL A 250 25.35 15.45 13.10
CA VAL A 250 24.55 16.69 13.13
C VAL A 250 24.06 17.04 11.72
N LEU A 251 24.95 17.03 10.72
CA LEU A 251 24.58 17.34 9.33
C LEU A 251 23.47 16.42 8.82
N VAL A 252 23.63 15.10 8.97
CA VAL A 252 22.65 14.11 8.51
C VAL A 252 21.34 14.23 9.28
N ALA A 253 21.39 14.39 10.60
CA ALA A 253 20.19 14.58 11.40
C ALA A 253 19.44 15.86 11.02
N SER A 254 20.14 16.97 10.76
CA SER A 254 19.53 18.22 10.28
C SER A 254 18.82 18.05 8.93
N ILE A 255 19.41 17.31 7.98
CA ILE A 255 18.76 16.98 6.71
C ILE A 255 17.48 16.18 6.95
N ASN A 256 17.52 15.19 7.85
CA ASN A 256 16.37 14.36 8.17
C ASN A 256 15.22 15.14 8.81
N VAL A 257 15.54 16.04 9.76
CA VAL A 257 14.58 16.95 10.39
C VAL A 257 13.96 17.87 9.34
N ALA A 258 14.78 18.60 8.58
CA ALA A 258 14.30 19.58 7.62
C ALA A 258 13.49 18.94 6.50
N GLY A 259 14.00 17.85 5.90
CA GLY A 259 13.30 17.12 4.84
C GLY A 259 11.99 16.51 5.33
N GLY A 260 12.01 15.83 6.49
CA GLY A 260 10.83 15.22 7.06
C GLY A 260 9.72 16.22 7.37
N PHE A 261 10.03 17.38 7.95
CA PHE A 261 9.03 18.42 8.22
C PHE A 261 8.52 19.10 6.95
N LEU A 262 9.38 19.39 5.97
CA LEU A 262 8.97 19.98 4.68
C LEU A 262 8.00 19.07 3.90
N VAL A 263 8.31 17.77 3.82
CA VAL A 263 7.45 16.81 3.12
C VAL A 263 6.14 16.64 3.86
N THR A 264 6.18 16.53 5.20
CA THR A 264 4.96 16.49 6.03
C THR A 264 4.08 17.71 5.76
N GLN A 265 4.65 18.91 5.77
CA GLN A 265 3.91 20.14 5.55
C GLN A 265 3.23 20.16 4.16
N LYS A 266 3.95 19.75 3.11
CA LYS A 266 3.38 19.60 1.77
C LYS A 266 2.24 18.60 1.74
N MET A 267 2.40 17.45 2.39
CA MET A 267 1.35 16.42 2.45
C MET A 267 0.10 16.91 3.18
N LEU A 268 0.26 17.58 4.32
CA LEU A 268 -0.86 18.15 5.06
C LEU A 268 -1.54 19.32 4.33
N ALA A 269 -0.78 20.11 3.55
CA ALA A 269 -1.34 21.20 2.75
C ALA A 269 -2.33 20.70 1.70
N MET A 270 -2.12 19.51 1.12
CA MET A 270 -3.05 18.90 0.15
C MET A 270 -4.42 18.53 0.75
N PHE A 271 -4.54 18.46 2.08
CA PHE A 271 -5.81 18.16 2.76
C PHE A 271 -6.61 19.42 3.15
N LYS A 272 -6.06 20.62 2.94
CA LYS A 272 -6.80 21.87 3.17
C LYS A 272 -7.75 22.10 2.00
N LYS A 273 -9.07 22.16 2.28
CA LYS A 273 -10.05 22.64 1.30
C LYS A 273 -9.85 24.13 1.08
N GLU A 274 -9.75 24.55 -0.18
CA GLU A 274 -9.82 25.96 -0.55
C GLU A 274 -11.27 26.44 -0.26
N HIS A 275 -11.37 27.38 0.68
CA HIS A 275 -12.59 28.15 0.95
C HIS A 275 -12.35 29.58 0.49
#